data_AF-A0A9W6S2E8-F1
#
_entry.id   AF-A0A9W6S2E8-F1
#
_cell.length_a   1.000
_cell.length_b   1.000
_cell.length_c   1.000
_cell.angle_alpha   90.00
_cell.angle_beta   90.00
_cell.angle_gamma   90.00
#
_symmetry.space_group_name_H-M   'P 1'
#
loop_
_entity.id
_entity.type
_entity.pdbx_description
1 polymer ?
#
loop_
_entity_poly.entity_id
_entity_poly.type
_entity_poly.pdbx_seq_one_letter_code
_entity_poly.pdbx_strand_id
1 'polypeptide(L)'
;MVVVNPSDAHAALAAGEPGTLLGLPECGWLDAKSGIYQLNAPGGAEEFSKDVAGFANVRTGGLIVVGYRTRREADQEILDSLRPIPRTLVDLDQHRKLIRQRVTPAVRDVEVDWVDCGNERGLLYVYVPAQPPTSLPFVVPAPTGGKGATTVTASVAVPIREGDATVWLPRAELQRLLALGWAAAGGPSQEILDAMDMMVSQLRRDQNVRGPAHEVGAGLPGWQAIYRQSYGEMADRGVVIGTAVTDLHWDGPGVAQYFQAPQGQGWVLCALPDQRPVAVEETVWQALRAAARPVQGDGLSAVGYPVATPDRTLLIDPSTTRIELTGGSYGRGALTRASGAKWQWEPVPAFSMTMSRAARNWTANSPAPALRIRAVANLPWADTSGLTISLQRRQRLEESLPASPLAAVAVLLPTRRNVPPPTLTWQRGPNPNARGSLSYSTTITAPDGRKTVTAEVMMALPSALESSVVTCAELRLEDPDAWTDMLGTGGALNVRLTVEEVCETFIAAWDAALELLPLAVSDDFPQRPWLDPPTVELRICTDRHDTSPGPRPALGTLVDLSPLGDTDRHPVHEMAVTVTAPPVLAPDTRRELTYDAVAYMAEEFGYLSAQVTHR
;
A
#
# COMPACT_ATOMS: atom_id res chain seq x y z
N MET A 1 35.75 -23.90 31.62
CA MET A 1 35.60 -22.59 30.97
C MET A 1 34.11 -22.31 30.84
N VAL A 2 33.61 -21.13 31.22
CA VAL A 2 32.18 -20.80 31.01
C VAL A 2 32.05 -20.31 29.58
N VAL A 3 31.45 -21.10 28.70
CA VAL A 3 31.25 -20.73 27.30
C VAL A 3 30.06 -19.78 27.21
N VAL A 4 30.31 -18.51 26.87
CA VAL A 4 29.26 -17.49 26.76
C VAL A 4 29.21 -16.81 25.40
N ASN A 5 30.16 -17.10 24.51
CA ASN A 5 30.26 -16.50 23.17
C ASN A 5 30.92 -17.46 22.16
N PRO A 6 30.87 -17.14 20.85
CA PRO A 6 31.44 -17.98 19.78
C PRO A 6 32.93 -18.27 19.90
N SER A 7 33.73 -17.30 20.36
CA SER A 7 35.18 -17.45 20.49
C SER A 7 35.54 -18.41 21.60
N ASP A 8 34.81 -18.40 22.73
CA ASP A 8 35.02 -19.34 23.83
C ASP A 8 34.65 -20.77 23.39
N ALA A 9 33.53 -20.91 22.67
CA ALA A 9 33.08 -22.19 22.14
C ALA A 9 34.08 -22.74 21.10
N HIS A 10 34.58 -21.86 20.22
CA HIS A 10 35.63 -22.20 19.27
C HIS A 10 36.91 -22.66 19.97
N ALA A 11 37.39 -21.92 20.97
CA ALA A 11 38.58 -22.28 21.73
C ALA A 11 38.44 -23.65 22.43
N ALA A 12 37.27 -23.97 22.98
CA ALA A 12 36.99 -25.28 23.57
C ALA A 12 37.07 -26.41 22.52
N LEU A 13 36.52 -26.20 21.33
CA LEU A 13 36.58 -27.18 20.24
C LEU A 13 38.00 -27.35 19.71
N ALA A 14 38.75 -26.26 19.51
CA ALA A 14 40.15 -26.29 19.08
C ALA A 14 41.05 -26.99 20.11
N ALA A 15 40.70 -26.94 21.40
CA ALA A 15 41.38 -27.67 22.47
C ALA A 15 40.98 -29.16 22.56
N GLY A 16 40.06 -29.64 21.72
CA GLY A 16 39.58 -31.02 21.76
C GLY A 16 38.59 -31.31 22.90
N GLU A 17 37.90 -30.28 23.42
CA GLU A 17 36.96 -30.39 24.55
C GLU A 17 35.50 -30.16 24.12
N PRO A 18 34.91 -30.99 23.23
CA PRO A 18 33.56 -30.77 22.72
C PRO A 18 32.47 -30.94 23.79
N GLY A 19 32.76 -31.66 24.88
CA GLY A 19 31.84 -31.81 26.01
C GLY A 19 31.47 -30.50 26.69
N THR A 20 32.31 -29.46 26.56
CA THR A 20 32.10 -28.15 27.19
C THR A 20 30.90 -27.38 26.60
N LEU A 21 30.44 -27.76 25.39
CA LEU A 21 29.27 -27.15 24.75
C LEU A 21 27.94 -27.82 25.14
N LEU A 22 27.96 -28.95 25.84
CA LEU A 22 26.74 -29.63 26.28
C LEU A 22 25.97 -28.77 27.29
N GLY A 23 24.65 -28.75 27.15
CA GLY A 23 23.74 -27.92 27.94
C GLY A 23 23.57 -26.49 27.41
N LEU A 24 24.31 -26.08 26.37
CA LEU A 24 24.09 -24.80 25.72
C LEU A 24 22.84 -24.85 24.81
N PRO A 25 21.97 -23.84 24.86
CA PRO A 25 20.89 -23.70 23.88
C PRO A 25 21.44 -23.19 22.54
N GLU A 26 20.83 -23.63 21.44
CA GLU A 26 20.95 -22.95 20.16
C GLU A 26 20.48 -21.51 20.28
N CYS A 27 21.17 -20.62 19.60
CA CYS A 27 20.91 -19.19 19.70
C CYS A 27 21.47 -18.43 18.50
N GLY A 28 21.45 -17.09 18.59
CA GLY A 28 21.95 -16.18 17.56
C GLY A 28 23.40 -16.40 17.10
N TRP A 29 24.17 -17.20 17.82
CA TRP A 29 25.58 -17.44 17.53
C TRP A 29 25.97 -18.93 17.53
N LEU A 30 25.08 -19.86 17.88
CA LEU A 30 25.32 -21.30 17.94
C LEU A 30 24.21 -22.06 17.21
N ASP A 31 24.56 -22.93 16.27
CA ASP A 31 23.64 -23.76 15.49
C ASP A 31 24.17 -25.20 15.40
N ALA A 32 23.40 -26.19 15.87
CA ALA A 32 23.76 -27.59 15.83
C ALA A 32 22.98 -28.33 14.74
N LYS A 33 23.70 -28.85 13.74
CA LYS A 33 23.05 -29.64 12.68
C LYS A 33 22.95 -31.11 13.07
N SER A 34 21.74 -31.64 12.90
CA SER A 34 21.40 -33.04 13.16
C SER A 34 22.11 -34.04 12.22
N GLY A 35 22.67 -33.55 11.09
CA GLY A 35 23.44 -34.33 10.12
C GLY A 35 24.37 -33.45 9.28
N ILE A 36 25.24 -34.10 8.50
CA ILE A 36 26.20 -33.42 7.61
C ILE A 36 25.46 -32.85 6.39
N TYR A 37 25.81 -31.64 6.00
CA TYR A 37 25.33 -31.04 4.76
C TYR A 37 25.72 -31.88 3.54
N GLN A 38 24.74 -32.19 2.70
CA GLN A 38 24.98 -32.89 1.44
C GLN A 38 25.49 -31.90 0.38
N LEU A 39 26.78 -31.55 0.44
CA LEU A 39 27.35 -30.48 -0.39
C LEU A 39 27.33 -30.76 -1.90
N ASN A 40 27.19 -32.02 -2.30
CA ASN A 40 27.06 -32.43 -3.70
C ASN A 40 25.62 -32.27 -4.24
N ALA A 41 24.64 -32.04 -3.35
CA ALA A 41 23.27 -31.75 -3.72
C ALA A 41 23.03 -30.23 -3.69
N PRO A 42 22.33 -29.65 -4.68
CA PRO A 42 22.07 -28.21 -4.73
C PRO A 42 21.49 -27.64 -3.43
N GLY A 43 20.50 -28.31 -2.84
CA GLY A 43 19.86 -27.87 -1.59
C GLY A 43 20.80 -27.88 -0.38
N GLY A 44 21.69 -28.87 -0.26
CA GLY A 44 22.65 -28.94 0.85
C GLY A 44 23.74 -27.88 0.75
N ALA A 45 24.19 -27.56 -0.48
CA ALA A 45 25.13 -26.48 -0.72
C ALA A 45 24.52 -25.09 -0.49
N GLU A 46 23.24 -24.91 -0.85
CA GLU A 46 22.47 -23.70 -0.59
C GLU A 46 22.28 -23.45 0.90
N GLU A 47 21.83 -24.47 1.65
CA GLU A 47 21.62 -24.39 3.10
C GLU A 47 22.91 -24.07 3.85
N PHE A 48 24.02 -24.75 3.52
CA PHE A 48 25.32 -24.49 4.14
C PHE A 48 25.80 -23.05 3.91
N SER A 49 25.70 -22.57 2.66
CA SER A 49 26.13 -21.20 2.31
C SER A 49 25.26 -20.14 2.99
N LYS A 50 23.94 -20.40 3.09
CA LYS A 50 22.98 -19.55 3.77
C LYS A 50 23.35 -19.38 5.26
N ASP A 51 23.65 -20.47 5.95
CA ASP A 51 23.94 -20.41 7.38
C ASP A 51 25.28 -19.72 7.67
N VAL A 52 26.32 -19.98 6.87
CA VAL A 52 27.61 -19.28 6.97
C VAL A 52 27.45 -17.78 6.74
N ALA A 53 26.73 -17.38 5.70
CA ALA A 53 26.48 -15.96 5.40
C ALA A 53 25.58 -15.30 6.47
N GLY A 54 24.61 -16.03 7.03
CA GLY A 54 23.79 -15.56 8.14
C GLY A 54 24.64 -15.20 9.37
N PHE A 55 25.61 -16.05 9.73
CA PHE A 55 26.55 -15.75 10.81
C PHE A 55 27.55 -14.63 10.47
N ALA A 56 27.96 -14.51 9.20
CA ALA A 56 28.82 -13.41 8.76
C ALA A 56 28.11 -12.04 8.85
N ASN A 57 26.77 -12.02 8.79
CA ASN A 57 25.95 -10.81 8.86
C ASN A 57 25.58 -10.36 10.28
N VAL A 58 25.92 -11.13 11.32
CA VAL A 58 25.73 -10.71 12.73
C VAL A 58 27.02 -10.20 13.33
N ARG A 59 26.89 -9.23 14.26
CA ARG A 59 28.05 -8.56 14.88
C ARG A 59 28.97 -9.49 15.66
N THR A 60 28.45 -10.60 16.16
CA THR A 60 29.19 -11.56 17.01
C THR A 60 29.90 -12.65 16.21
N GLY A 61 29.58 -12.80 14.92
CA GLY A 61 29.85 -14.05 14.22
C GLY A 61 29.04 -15.22 14.79
N GLY A 62 29.48 -16.44 14.54
CA GLY A 62 28.85 -17.64 15.09
C GLY A 62 29.59 -18.94 14.83
N LEU A 63 29.00 -20.03 15.31
CA LEU A 63 29.56 -21.36 15.30
C LEU A 63 28.48 -22.36 14.85
N ILE A 64 28.77 -23.08 13.77
CA ILE A 64 27.98 -24.24 13.34
C ILE A 64 28.70 -25.49 13.83
N VAL A 65 27.96 -26.40 14.47
CA VAL A 65 28.51 -27.69 14.92
C VAL A 65 27.72 -28.85 14.33
N VAL A 66 28.42 -29.91 13.93
CA VAL A 66 27.83 -31.16 13.45
C VAL A 66 28.38 -32.32 14.25
N GLY A 67 27.49 -33.22 14.68
CA GLY A 67 27.83 -34.32 15.57
C GLY A 67 27.38 -34.12 17.02
N TYR A 68 26.46 -33.18 17.25
CA TYR A 68 25.69 -33.08 18.50
C TYR A 68 24.28 -33.62 18.28
N ARG A 69 23.68 -34.15 19.33
CA ARG A 69 22.25 -34.39 19.42
C ARG A 69 21.63 -33.28 20.25
N THR A 70 20.56 -32.68 19.76
CA THR A 70 19.78 -31.70 20.50
C THR A 70 18.60 -32.37 21.21
N ARG A 71 18.16 -31.76 22.32
CA ARG A 71 16.88 -32.05 22.97
C ARG A 71 16.07 -30.76 23.01
N ARG A 72 14.75 -30.87 22.86
CA ARG A 72 13.85 -29.71 22.94
C ARG A 72 13.37 -29.51 24.36
N GLU A 73 13.54 -28.30 24.90
CA GLU A 73 13.04 -27.88 26.22
C GLU A 73 12.50 -26.44 26.12
N ALA A 74 11.26 -26.20 26.56
CA ALA A 74 10.64 -24.87 26.58
C ALA A 74 10.83 -24.05 25.27
N ASP A 75 10.61 -24.71 24.12
CA ASP A 75 10.79 -24.16 22.77
C ASP A 75 12.22 -23.75 22.35
N GLN A 76 13.24 -24.27 23.04
CA GLN A 76 14.64 -24.15 22.64
C GLN A 76 15.25 -25.54 22.37
N GLU A 77 16.14 -25.62 21.39
CA GLU A 77 16.99 -26.78 21.18
C GLU A 77 18.27 -26.65 22.01
N ILE A 78 18.54 -27.63 22.86
CA ILE A 78 19.70 -27.65 23.76
C ILE A 78 20.60 -28.81 23.37
N LEU A 79 21.91 -28.58 23.27
CA LEU A 79 22.91 -29.62 23.01
C LEU A 79 22.89 -30.64 24.17
N ASP A 80 22.41 -31.85 23.90
CA ASP A 80 22.12 -32.89 24.90
C ASP A 80 23.27 -33.89 25.04
N SER A 81 23.77 -34.39 23.92
CA SER A 81 24.82 -35.41 23.90
C SER A 81 25.67 -35.33 22.63
N LEU A 82 26.91 -35.82 22.73
CA LEU A 82 27.78 -35.99 21.57
C LEU A 82 27.30 -37.17 20.74
N ARG A 83 27.20 -36.97 19.44
CA ARG A 83 26.90 -37.98 18.42
C ARG A 83 27.96 -37.93 17.30
N PRO A 84 29.21 -38.38 17.57
CA PRO A 84 30.28 -38.29 16.60
C PRO A 84 29.93 -38.95 15.26
N ILE A 85 30.24 -38.25 14.17
CA ILE A 85 29.98 -38.67 12.80
C ILE A 85 31.23 -39.33 12.19
N PRO A 86 31.10 -40.26 11.22
CA PRO A 86 32.24 -40.84 10.53
C PRO A 86 33.08 -39.79 9.79
N ARG A 87 34.41 -39.85 9.95
CA ARG A 87 35.36 -38.93 9.28
C ARG A 87 35.26 -38.98 7.76
N THR A 88 34.88 -40.12 7.20
CA THR A 88 34.73 -40.37 5.75
C THR A 88 33.62 -39.54 5.10
N LEU A 89 32.69 -38.98 5.88
CA LEU A 89 31.58 -38.18 5.37
C LEU A 89 31.91 -36.68 5.28
N VAL A 90 33.10 -36.25 5.70
CA VAL A 90 33.48 -34.83 5.79
C VAL A 90 34.68 -34.52 4.90
N ASP A 91 34.53 -33.57 3.99
CA ASP A 91 35.62 -32.99 3.21
C ASP A 91 35.79 -31.51 3.59
N LEU A 92 36.78 -31.19 4.43
CA LEU A 92 37.01 -29.83 4.92
C LEU A 92 37.37 -28.86 3.77
N ASP A 93 38.07 -29.32 2.74
CA ASP A 93 38.46 -28.48 1.61
C ASP A 93 37.25 -28.14 0.73
N GLN A 94 36.35 -29.10 0.54
CA GLN A 94 35.09 -28.87 -0.16
C GLN A 94 34.24 -27.78 0.54
N HIS A 95 34.12 -27.84 1.87
CA HIS A 95 33.39 -26.83 2.65
C HIS A 95 34.02 -25.43 2.46
N ARG A 96 35.35 -25.31 2.61
CA ARG A 96 36.06 -24.02 2.45
C ARG A 96 35.92 -23.46 1.03
N LYS A 97 36.05 -24.30 0.00
CA LYS A 97 35.87 -23.90 -1.40
C LYS A 97 34.45 -23.41 -1.67
N LEU A 98 33.46 -24.11 -1.13
CA LEU A 98 32.05 -23.76 -1.32
C LEU A 98 31.71 -22.40 -0.69
N ILE A 99 32.22 -22.12 0.52
CA ILE A 99 32.05 -20.80 1.16
C ILE A 99 32.63 -19.70 0.27
N ARG A 100 33.88 -19.86 -0.20
CA ARG A 100 34.54 -18.87 -1.07
C ARG A 100 33.82 -18.64 -2.40
N GLN A 101 33.16 -19.68 -2.92
CA GLN A 101 32.45 -19.62 -4.19
C GLN A 101 31.07 -18.97 -4.06
N ARG A 102 30.37 -19.18 -2.95
CA ARG A 102 28.94 -18.86 -2.83
C ARG A 102 28.64 -17.71 -1.88
N VAL A 103 29.56 -17.31 -1.02
CA VAL A 103 29.37 -16.17 -0.09
C VAL A 103 30.21 -14.99 -0.57
N THR A 104 29.55 -13.85 -0.80
CA THR A 104 30.17 -12.62 -1.32
C THR A 104 29.84 -11.42 -0.42
N PRO A 105 30.81 -10.59 0.00
CA PRO A 105 32.25 -10.73 -0.24
C PRO A 105 32.83 -11.97 0.48
N ALA A 106 34.09 -12.31 0.22
CA ALA A 106 34.72 -13.46 0.86
C ALA A 106 34.76 -13.27 2.39
N VAL A 107 34.23 -14.25 3.13
CA VAL A 107 34.27 -14.27 4.60
C VAL A 107 35.71 -14.39 5.07
N ARG A 108 36.16 -13.48 5.93
CA ARG A 108 37.52 -13.45 6.47
C ARG A 108 37.65 -14.42 7.63
N ASP A 109 38.78 -15.12 7.68
CA ASP A 109 39.20 -15.97 8.79
C ASP A 109 38.18 -17.03 9.22
N VAL A 110 37.34 -17.48 8.27
CA VAL A 110 36.43 -18.59 8.52
C VAL A 110 37.23 -19.88 8.70
N GLU A 111 36.97 -20.57 9.81
CA GLU A 111 37.61 -21.83 10.15
C GLU A 111 36.61 -22.97 9.98
N VAL A 112 37.04 -24.02 9.29
CA VAL A 112 36.28 -25.26 9.11
C VAL A 112 37.22 -26.36 9.56
N ASP A 113 36.94 -27.02 10.67
CA ASP A 113 37.85 -28.03 11.22
C ASP A 113 37.13 -29.19 11.90
N TRP A 114 37.93 -30.18 12.31
CA TRP A 114 37.48 -31.47 12.82
C TRP A 114 38.04 -31.75 14.21
N VAL A 115 37.16 -32.15 15.13
CA VAL A 115 37.52 -32.63 16.46
C VAL A 115 37.43 -34.15 16.47
N ASP A 116 38.57 -34.83 16.64
CA ASP A 116 38.61 -36.29 16.74
C ASP A 116 38.05 -36.78 18.09
N CYS A 117 37.10 -37.74 18.03
CA CYS A 117 36.52 -38.41 19.19
C CYS A 117 36.90 -39.90 19.27
N GLY A 118 37.83 -40.34 18.42
CA GLY A 118 38.27 -41.73 18.31
C GLY A 118 37.38 -42.58 17.40
N ASN A 119 37.87 -43.79 17.08
CA ASN A 119 37.19 -44.77 16.21
C ASN A 119 36.81 -44.21 14.82
N GLU A 120 37.67 -43.36 14.23
CA GLU A 120 37.42 -42.67 12.96
C GLU A 120 36.16 -41.82 12.95
N ARG A 121 35.74 -41.34 14.13
CA ARG A 121 34.55 -40.49 14.31
C ARG A 121 34.90 -39.24 15.09
N GLY A 122 34.16 -38.18 14.84
CA GLY A 122 34.44 -36.88 15.42
C GLY A 122 33.33 -35.88 15.14
N LEU A 123 33.63 -34.61 15.35
CA LEU A 123 32.71 -33.49 15.12
C LEU A 123 33.30 -32.56 14.07
N LEU A 124 32.44 -32.04 13.21
CA LEU A 124 32.78 -30.93 12.31
C LEU A 124 32.32 -29.64 12.98
N TYR A 125 33.16 -28.60 12.94
CA TYR A 125 32.72 -27.26 13.28
C TYR A 125 33.08 -26.27 12.18
N VAL A 126 32.25 -25.24 12.05
CA VAL A 126 32.51 -24.07 11.22
C VAL A 126 32.40 -22.83 12.09
N TYR A 127 33.55 -22.21 12.36
CA TYR A 127 33.63 -20.97 13.10
C TYR A 127 33.68 -19.80 12.12
N VAL A 128 32.68 -18.93 12.22
CA VAL A 128 32.56 -17.70 11.44
C VAL A 128 32.83 -16.52 12.37
N PRO A 129 34.02 -15.89 12.31
CA PRO A 129 34.31 -14.77 13.19
C PRO A 129 33.51 -13.53 12.79
N ALA A 130 33.37 -12.59 13.73
CA ALA A 130 32.76 -11.28 13.47
C ALA A 130 33.45 -10.57 12.30
N GLN A 131 32.66 -10.18 11.30
CA GLN A 131 33.17 -9.53 10.09
C GLN A 131 33.23 -8.00 10.24
N PRO A 132 34.18 -7.33 9.58
CA PRO A 132 34.27 -5.88 9.66
C PRO A 132 33.01 -5.22 9.08
N PRO A 133 32.49 -4.12 9.68
CA PRO A 133 31.29 -3.45 9.21
C PRO A 133 31.34 -3.03 7.73
N THR A 134 32.54 -2.77 7.20
CA THR A 134 32.78 -2.39 5.80
C THR A 134 32.58 -3.53 4.79
N SER A 135 32.49 -4.79 5.24
CA SER A 135 32.23 -5.95 4.39
C SER A 135 30.76 -6.40 4.41
N LEU A 136 29.93 -5.74 5.21
CA LEU A 136 28.50 -6.04 5.28
C LEU A 136 27.73 -5.33 4.14
N PRO A 137 26.65 -5.94 3.62
CA PRO A 137 26.17 -7.30 3.92
C PRO A 137 26.86 -8.38 3.09
N PHE A 138 26.97 -9.58 3.66
CA PHE A 138 27.30 -10.82 2.94
C PHE A 138 26.07 -11.38 2.25
N VAL A 139 26.23 -11.80 1.00
CA VAL A 139 25.16 -12.25 0.11
C VAL A 139 25.45 -13.66 -0.41
N VAL A 140 24.40 -14.39 -0.76
CA VAL A 140 24.46 -15.72 -1.41
C VAL A 140 23.59 -15.72 -2.67
N PRO A 141 23.78 -16.66 -3.62
CA PRO A 141 22.82 -16.88 -4.69
C PRO A 141 21.42 -17.13 -4.12
N ALA A 142 20.39 -16.53 -4.72
CA ALA A 142 19.02 -16.73 -4.27
C ALA A 142 18.60 -18.22 -4.41
N PRO A 143 17.70 -18.72 -3.55
CA PRO A 143 17.25 -20.11 -3.61
C PRO A 143 16.69 -20.44 -4.99
N THR A 144 17.14 -21.55 -5.58
CA THR A 144 16.53 -22.05 -6.81
C THR A 144 15.21 -22.73 -6.43
N GLY A 145 14.08 -22.14 -6.83
CA GLY A 145 12.75 -22.71 -6.56
C GLY A 145 12.62 -24.15 -7.08
N GLY A 146 11.70 -24.93 -6.49
CA GLY A 146 11.45 -26.33 -6.84
C GLY A 146 11.16 -26.57 -8.34
N LYS A 147 11.29 -27.85 -8.76
CA LYS A 147 11.24 -28.32 -10.16
C LYS A 147 10.25 -27.52 -11.04
N GLY A 148 10.82 -26.74 -11.97
CA GLY A 148 10.07 -25.89 -12.91
C GLY A 148 10.51 -24.42 -12.91
N ALA A 149 11.29 -23.98 -11.93
CA ALA A 149 11.86 -22.64 -11.94
C ALA A 149 12.98 -22.52 -12.98
N THR A 150 12.81 -21.64 -13.96
CA THR A 150 13.87 -21.22 -14.89
C THR A 150 15.02 -20.65 -14.06
N THR A 151 16.20 -21.24 -14.19
CA THR A 151 17.45 -20.81 -13.55
C THR A 151 17.77 -19.37 -13.96
N VAL A 152 17.28 -18.39 -13.19
CA VAL A 152 17.83 -17.03 -13.23
C VAL A 152 19.14 -17.09 -12.44
N THR A 153 20.24 -17.30 -13.15
CA THR A 153 21.60 -17.48 -12.59
C THR A 153 22.18 -16.22 -11.94
N ALA A 154 21.42 -15.12 -11.82
CA ALA A 154 21.93 -13.80 -11.42
C ALA A 154 21.19 -13.12 -10.25
N SER A 155 20.39 -13.84 -9.47
CA SER A 155 19.73 -13.28 -8.27
C SER A 155 20.56 -13.49 -7.01
N VAL A 156 20.70 -12.45 -6.19
CA VAL A 156 21.36 -12.49 -4.87
C VAL A 156 20.34 -12.35 -3.74
N ALA A 157 20.62 -12.98 -2.60
CA ALA A 157 19.86 -12.86 -1.37
C ALA A 157 20.79 -12.58 -0.19
N VAL A 158 20.28 -11.87 0.81
CA VAL A 158 21.04 -11.55 2.04
C VAL A 158 20.41 -12.29 3.20
N PRO A 159 21.05 -13.33 3.74
CA PRO A 159 20.56 -14.03 4.93
C PRO A 159 20.90 -13.22 6.19
N ILE A 160 19.93 -13.06 7.08
CA ILE A 160 20.08 -12.42 8.40
C ILE A 160 19.74 -13.45 9.47
N ARG A 161 20.60 -13.60 10.46
CA ARG A 161 20.34 -14.48 11.60
C ARG A 161 19.53 -13.72 12.67
N GLU A 162 18.39 -14.28 13.07
CA GLU A 162 17.50 -13.79 14.13
C GLU A 162 17.23 -14.94 15.11
N GLY A 163 17.88 -14.93 16.28
CA GLY A 163 17.80 -16.05 17.21
C GLY A 163 18.34 -17.35 16.60
N ASP A 164 17.58 -18.43 16.68
CA ASP A 164 17.89 -19.74 16.09
C ASP A 164 17.51 -19.86 14.60
N ALA A 165 16.89 -18.81 14.01
CA ALA A 165 16.46 -18.82 12.62
C ALA A 165 17.33 -17.94 11.72
N THR A 166 17.49 -18.34 10.45
CA THR A 166 18.06 -17.51 9.39
C THR A 166 16.95 -17.06 8.43
N VAL A 167 16.59 -15.78 8.49
CA VAL A 167 15.60 -15.12 7.63
C VAL A 167 16.27 -14.46 6.42
N TRP A 168 15.50 -14.13 5.39
CA TRP A 168 16.00 -13.36 4.25
C TRP A 168 15.74 -11.88 4.47
N LEU A 169 16.74 -11.04 4.24
CA LEU A 169 16.54 -9.60 4.19
C LEU A 169 15.50 -9.28 3.11
N PRO A 170 14.38 -8.62 3.45
CA PRO A 170 13.32 -8.36 2.49
C PRO A 170 13.81 -7.53 1.30
N ARG A 171 13.26 -7.78 0.11
CA ARG A 171 13.61 -7.05 -1.13
C ARG A 171 13.51 -5.53 -0.98
N ALA A 172 12.51 -5.04 -0.26
CA ALA A 172 12.32 -3.61 0.00
C ALA A 172 13.48 -3.03 0.83
N GLU A 173 13.95 -3.78 1.83
CA GLU A 173 15.04 -3.35 2.70
C GLU A 173 16.40 -3.42 1.99
N LEU A 174 16.61 -4.45 1.14
CA LEU A 174 17.74 -4.51 0.22
C LEU A 174 17.79 -3.30 -0.71
N GLN A 175 16.67 -2.95 -1.34
CA GLN A 175 16.58 -1.78 -2.21
C GLN A 175 16.86 -0.48 -1.43
N ARG A 176 16.33 -0.35 -0.21
CA ARG A 176 16.57 0.81 0.66
C ARG A 176 18.05 0.98 0.99
N LEU A 177 18.73 -0.11 1.37
CA LEU A 177 20.17 -0.08 1.68
C LEU A 177 21.01 0.25 0.45
N LEU A 178 20.67 -0.31 -0.72
CA LEU A 178 21.33 0.02 -1.99
C LEU A 178 21.14 1.49 -2.36
N ALA A 179 19.92 2.02 -2.24
CA ALA A 179 19.61 3.41 -2.52
C ALA A 179 20.36 4.37 -1.57
N LEU A 180 20.44 4.03 -0.29
CA LEU A 180 21.22 4.79 0.69
C LEU A 180 22.72 4.78 0.35
N GLY A 181 23.26 3.62 -0.03
CA GLY A 181 24.65 3.50 -0.48
C GLY A 181 24.93 4.34 -1.71
N TRP A 182 24.04 4.33 -2.70
CA TRP A 182 24.14 5.20 -3.88
C TRP A 182 24.07 6.67 -3.52
N ALA A 183 23.12 7.10 -2.71
CA ALA A 183 23.01 8.49 -2.30
C ALA A 183 24.27 8.96 -1.54
N ALA A 184 24.81 8.13 -0.65
CA ALA A 184 26.04 8.42 0.09
C ALA A 184 27.29 8.47 -0.81
N ALA A 185 27.32 7.69 -1.91
CA ALA A 185 28.39 7.69 -2.90
C ALA A 185 28.26 8.82 -3.95
N GLY A 186 27.26 9.71 -3.84
CA GLY A 186 27.03 10.81 -4.79
C GLY A 186 26.15 10.46 -5.99
N GLY A 187 25.45 9.32 -5.93
CA GLY A 187 24.68 8.76 -7.05
C GLY A 187 25.57 8.12 -8.11
N PRO A 188 24.99 7.36 -9.06
CA PRO A 188 25.75 6.89 -10.21
C PRO A 188 26.14 8.09 -11.09
N SER A 189 27.41 8.20 -11.47
CA SER A 189 27.80 9.15 -12.52
C SER A 189 27.12 8.75 -13.82
N GLN A 190 26.90 9.73 -14.71
CA GLN A 190 26.33 9.45 -16.04
C GLN A 190 27.14 8.37 -16.78
N GLU A 191 28.47 8.37 -16.62
CA GLU A 191 29.37 7.34 -17.17
C GLU A 191 29.09 5.93 -16.63
N ILE A 192 28.72 5.78 -15.35
CA ILE A 192 28.35 4.49 -14.76
C ILE A 192 26.98 4.05 -15.29
N LEU A 193 26.03 4.97 -15.44
CA LEU A 193 24.73 4.67 -16.04
C LEU A 193 24.88 4.22 -17.50
N ASP A 194 25.68 4.94 -18.28
CA ASP A 194 25.97 4.61 -19.67
C ASP A 194 26.72 3.28 -19.79
N ALA A 195 27.65 2.98 -18.87
CA ALA A 195 28.35 1.70 -18.81
C ALA A 195 27.42 0.54 -18.42
N MET A 196 26.48 0.77 -17.49
CA MET A 196 25.44 -0.20 -17.14
C MET A 196 24.51 -0.47 -18.32
N ASP A 197 24.09 0.57 -19.04
CA ASP A 197 23.29 0.45 -20.26
C ASP A 197 24.04 -0.29 -21.37
N MET A 198 25.33 -0.02 -21.55
CA MET A 198 26.19 -0.75 -22.47
C MET A 198 26.34 -2.23 -22.08
N MET A 199 26.51 -2.52 -20.79
CA MET A 199 26.69 -3.87 -20.27
C MET A 199 25.39 -4.68 -20.33
N VAL A 200 24.24 -4.06 -20.04
CA VAL A 200 22.90 -4.62 -20.27
C VAL A 200 22.67 -4.86 -21.76
N SER A 201 23.10 -3.93 -22.62
CA SER A 201 23.00 -4.07 -24.09
C SER A 201 23.96 -5.13 -24.65
N GLN A 202 25.10 -5.39 -24.01
CA GLN A 202 26.02 -6.48 -24.36
C GLN A 202 25.48 -7.83 -23.87
N LEU A 203 24.96 -7.91 -22.64
CA LEU A 203 24.31 -9.12 -22.11
C LEU A 203 23.09 -9.52 -22.94
N ARG A 204 22.28 -8.53 -23.38
CA ARG A 204 21.17 -8.75 -24.33
C ARG A 204 21.66 -9.22 -25.70
N ARG A 205 22.80 -8.70 -26.19
CA ARG A 205 23.40 -9.13 -27.46
C ARG A 205 23.95 -10.56 -27.38
N ASP A 206 24.61 -10.92 -26.28
CA ASP A 206 25.17 -12.26 -26.07
C ASP A 206 24.08 -13.31 -25.82
N GLN A 207 22.95 -12.95 -25.19
CA GLN A 207 21.77 -13.81 -25.08
C GLN A 207 21.04 -13.98 -26.43
N ASN A 208 21.10 -12.99 -27.32
CA ASN A 208 20.46 -13.02 -28.64
C ASN A 208 21.18 -13.89 -29.70
N VAL A 209 22.33 -14.49 -29.40
CA VAL A 209 23.06 -15.31 -30.40
C VAL A 209 22.51 -16.75 -30.51
N ARG A 210 21.75 -17.28 -29.54
CA ARG A 210 21.18 -18.64 -29.63
C ARG A 210 19.85 -18.84 -28.87
N GLY A 211 18.78 -18.18 -29.30
CA GLY A 211 17.40 -18.51 -28.92
C GLY A 211 16.46 -18.37 -30.11
N PRO A 212 15.39 -19.19 -30.24
CA PRO A 212 14.46 -19.11 -31.36
C PRO A 212 13.75 -17.74 -31.38
N ALA A 213 13.43 -17.24 -32.56
CA ALA A 213 12.62 -16.04 -32.73
C ALA A 213 11.27 -16.22 -31.99
N HIS A 214 10.93 -15.29 -31.10
CA HIS A 214 9.69 -15.35 -30.34
C HIS A 214 8.48 -15.31 -31.28
N GLU A 215 7.55 -16.24 -31.10
CA GLU A 215 6.31 -16.27 -31.87
C GLU A 215 5.20 -15.50 -31.16
N VAL A 216 4.34 -14.84 -31.93
CA VAL A 216 3.15 -14.17 -31.39
C VAL A 216 2.26 -15.18 -30.67
N GLY A 217 1.98 -14.91 -29.40
CA GLY A 217 1.15 -15.74 -28.54
C GLY A 217 1.82 -17.01 -28.00
N ALA A 218 3.12 -17.23 -28.23
CA ALA A 218 3.84 -18.35 -27.62
C ALA A 218 4.13 -18.09 -26.12
N GLY A 219 4.34 -19.15 -25.33
CA GLY A 219 4.74 -19.07 -23.91
C GLY A 219 3.69 -19.53 -22.90
N LEU A 220 2.40 -19.22 -23.14
CA LEU A 220 1.30 -19.57 -22.23
C LEU A 220 0.20 -20.36 -22.96
N PRO A 221 -0.18 -21.57 -22.46
CA PRO A 221 -1.29 -22.33 -23.02
C PRO A 221 -2.61 -21.55 -23.00
N GLY A 222 -3.41 -21.66 -24.07
CA GLY A 222 -4.73 -21.03 -24.17
C GLY A 222 -4.75 -19.59 -24.74
N TRP A 223 -3.60 -18.91 -24.76
CA TRP A 223 -3.51 -17.50 -25.21
C TRP A 223 -3.07 -17.32 -26.66
N GLN A 224 -2.47 -18.35 -27.26
CA GLN A 224 -1.86 -18.24 -28.59
C GLN A 224 -2.85 -17.83 -29.69
N ALA A 225 -4.05 -18.41 -29.70
CA ALA A 225 -5.04 -18.15 -30.74
C ALA A 225 -5.52 -16.70 -30.70
N ILE A 226 -5.88 -16.19 -29.51
CA ILE A 226 -6.43 -14.85 -29.36
C ILE A 226 -5.37 -13.77 -29.62
N TYR A 227 -4.12 -13.99 -29.21
CA TYR A 227 -3.01 -13.07 -29.49
C TYR A 227 -2.67 -13.00 -30.99
N ARG A 228 -2.62 -14.15 -31.67
CA ARG A 228 -2.40 -14.20 -33.12
C ARG A 228 -3.54 -13.55 -33.90
N GLN A 229 -4.78 -13.79 -33.48
CA GLN A 229 -5.94 -13.15 -34.07
C GLN A 229 -5.84 -11.62 -33.93
N SER A 230 -5.61 -11.09 -32.72
CA SER A 230 -5.46 -9.65 -32.50
C SER A 230 -4.31 -9.05 -33.28
N TYR A 231 -3.18 -9.75 -33.36
CA TYR A 231 -2.03 -9.31 -34.17
C TYR A 231 -2.37 -9.23 -35.67
N GLY A 232 -3.07 -10.23 -36.21
CA GLY A 232 -3.56 -10.24 -37.59
C GLY A 232 -4.56 -9.12 -37.87
N GLU A 233 -5.56 -8.94 -36.99
CA GLU A 233 -6.56 -7.87 -37.09
C GLU A 233 -5.92 -6.47 -37.17
N MET A 234 -4.81 -6.24 -36.45
CA MET A 234 -4.06 -4.99 -36.53
C MET A 234 -3.29 -4.84 -37.84
N ALA A 235 -2.65 -5.91 -38.31
CA ALA A 235 -1.93 -5.92 -39.58
C ALA A 235 -2.88 -5.65 -40.77
N ASP A 236 -4.07 -6.24 -40.77
CA ASP A 236 -5.11 -6.02 -41.80
C ASP A 236 -5.58 -4.56 -41.85
N ARG A 237 -5.44 -3.82 -40.75
CA ARG A 237 -5.75 -2.39 -40.64
C ARG A 237 -4.57 -1.49 -40.99
N GLY A 238 -3.44 -2.06 -41.42
CA GLY A 238 -2.21 -1.33 -41.73
C GLY A 238 -1.41 -0.88 -40.50
N VAL A 239 -1.69 -1.45 -39.32
CA VAL A 239 -0.97 -1.12 -38.08
C VAL A 239 0.15 -2.14 -37.87
N VAL A 240 1.40 -1.66 -37.88
CA VAL A 240 2.59 -2.50 -37.72
C VAL A 240 3.21 -2.26 -36.35
N ILE A 241 2.97 -3.18 -35.41
CA ILE A 241 3.55 -3.11 -34.05
C ILE A 241 4.92 -3.80 -33.94
N GLY A 242 5.38 -4.46 -35.01
CA GLY A 242 6.71 -5.06 -35.11
C GLY A 242 6.78 -6.56 -34.79
N THR A 243 7.99 -7.04 -34.47
CA THR A 243 8.26 -8.45 -34.17
C THR A 243 8.24 -8.71 -32.67
N ALA A 244 7.69 -9.85 -32.25
CA ALA A 244 7.72 -10.25 -30.84
C ALA A 244 9.16 -10.43 -30.36
N VAL A 245 9.47 -9.90 -29.17
CA VAL A 245 10.78 -9.98 -28.53
C VAL A 245 10.74 -10.71 -27.18
N THR A 246 9.57 -11.14 -26.75
CA THR A 246 9.37 -12.00 -25.58
C THR A 246 8.34 -13.08 -25.88
N ASP A 247 8.36 -14.16 -25.11
CA ASP A 247 7.18 -15.02 -24.96
C ASP A 247 6.14 -14.32 -24.08
N LEU A 248 4.89 -14.78 -24.17
CA LEU A 248 3.83 -14.40 -23.23
C LEU A 248 4.23 -14.77 -21.80
N HIS A 249 4.01 -13.85 -20.89
CA HIS A 249 4.18 -14.06 -19.47
C HIS A 249 3.12 -13.26 -18.69
N TRP A 250 2.93 -13.65 -17.43
CA TRP A 250 2.11 -12.88 -16.50
C TRP A 250 2.85 -11.62 -16.05
N ASP A 251 2.17 -10.48 -16.06
CA ASP A 251 2.67 -9.18 -15.61
C ASP A 251 1.51 -8.48 -14.85
N GLY A 252 1.59 -8.38 -13.53
CA GLY A 252 0.43 -7.98 -12.71
C GLY A 252 -0.80 -8.90 -12.87
N PRO A 253 -2.02 -8.36 -13.08
CA PRO A 253 -3.25 -9.16 -13.13
C PRO A 253 -3.53 -9.84 -14.48
N GLY A 254 -2.67 -9.60 -15.48
CA GLY A 254 -2.89 -10.05 -16.86
C GLY A 254 -1.64 -10.65 -17.51
N VAL A 255 -1.77 -10.92 -18.80
CA VAL A 255 -0.69 -11.44 -19.64
C VAL A 255 -0.19 -10.36 -20.61
N ALA A 256 1.11 -10.36 -20.89
CA ALA A 256 1.75 -9.40 -21.76
C ALA A 256 2.77 -10.05 -22.70
N GLN A 257 2.91 -9.50 -23.91
CA GLN A 257 3.97 -9.81 -24.86
C GLN A 257 4.52 -8.51 -25.46
N TYR A 258 5.84 -8.38 -25.52
CA TYR A 258 6.52 -7.18 -25.99
C TYR A 258 6.94 -7.32 -27.45
N PHE A 259 6.86 -6.22 -28.19
CA PHE A 259 7.13 -6.13 -29.62
C PHE A 259 8.07 -4.97 -29.93
N GLN A 260 8.97 -5.19 -30.89
CA GLN A 260 9.90 -4.18 -31.37
C GLN A 260 9.56 -3.78 -32.81
N ALA A 261 9.21 -2.51 -33.01
CA ALA A 261 8.94 -1.94 -34.32
C ALA A 261 10.26 -1.65 -35.09
N PRO A 262 10.31 -1.84 -36.42
CA PRO A 262 11.53 -1.62 -37.22
C PRO A 262 12.08 -0.19 -37.21
N GLN A 263 11.22 0.83 -37.05
CA GLN A 263 11.59 2.25 -37.07
C GLN A 263 10.71 3.09 -36.11
N GLY A 264 10.51 2.63 -34.88
CA GLY A 264 9.61 3.31 -33.95
C GLY A 264 9.75 2.86 -32.50
N GLN A 265 8.84 3.36 -31.66
CA GLN A 265 8.72 2.96 -30.26
C GLN A 265 8.17 1.53 -30.15
N GLY A 266 8.50 0.83 -29.06
CA GLY A 266 8.02 -0.53 -28.82
C GLY A 266 6.51 -0.58 -28.58
N TRP A 267 5.96 -1.79 -28.63
CA TRP A 267 4.55 -2.04 -28.33
C TRP A 267 4.41 -3.22 -27.37
N VAL A 268 3.34 -3.20 -26.58
CA VAL A 268 2.96 -4.29 -25.70
C VAL A 268 1.55 -4.74 -26.05
N LEU A 269 1.38 -6.03 -26.32
CA LEU A 269 0.05 -6.63 -26.46
C LEU A 269 -0.32 -7.28 -25.13
N CYS A 270 -1.38 -6.80 -24.49
CA CYS A 270 -1.73 -7.17 -23.13
C CYS A 270 -3.22 -7.52 -22.99
N ALA A 271 -3.57 -8.44 -22.08
CA ALA A 271 -4.95 -8.84 -21.82
C ALA A 271 -5.15 -9.33 -20.38
N LEU A 272 -6.36 -9.13 -19.86
CA LEU A 272 -6.87 -9.85 -18.69
C LEU A 272 -7.50 -11.18 -19.12
N PRO A 273 -7.64 -12.15 -18.21
CA PRO A 273 -8.45 -13.34 -18.45
C PRO A 273 -9.83 -12.97 -19.01
N ASP A 274 -10.27 -13.71 -20.02
CA ASP A 274 -11.57 -13.52 -20.69
C ASP A 274 -11.77 -12.16 -21.39
N GLN A 275 -10.71 -11.36 -21.54
CA GLN A 275 -10.73 -10.10 -22.28
C GLN A 275 -9.95 -10.20 -23.59
N ARG A 276 -10.36 -9.40 -24.58
CA ARG A 276 -9.59 -9.26 -25.82
C ARG A 276 -8.25 -8.53 -25.57
N PRO A 277 -7.17 -8.92 -26.27
CA PRO A 277 -5.92 -8.18 -26.25
C PRO A 277 -6.07 -6.71 -26.65
N VAL A 278 -5.28 -5.87 -25.97
CA VAL A 278 -5.11 -4.44 -26.23
C VAL A 278 -3.65 -4.20 -26.60
N ALA A 279 -3.41 -3.47 -27.68
CA ALA A 279 -2.08 -3.04 -28.06
C ALA A 279 -1.80 -1.65 -27.48
N VAL A 280 -0.76 -1.55 -26.66
CA VAL A 280 -0.35 -0.33 -25.96
C VAL A 280 1.05 0.02 -26.41
N GLU A 281 1.24 1.24 -26.88
CA GLU A 281 2.58 1.76 -27.18
C GLU A 281 3.41 1.84 -25.89
N GLU A 282 4.71 1.54 -25.98
CA GLU A 282 5.60 1.35 -24.85
C GLU A 282 5.67 2.57 -23.91
N THR A 283 5.68 3.81 -24.40
CA THR A 283 5.68 4.98 -23.52
C THR A 283 4.40 5.10 -22.69
N VAL A 284 3.25 4.73 -23.26
CA VAL A 284 1.99 4.67 -22.51
C VAL A 284 1.96 3.49 -21.54
N TRP A 285 2.54 2.35 -21.92
CA TRP A 285 2.72 1.20 -21.04
C TRP A 285 3.57 1.54 -19.81
N GLN A 286 4.69 2.24 -19.99
CA GLN A 286 5.49 2.71 -18.86
C GLN A 286 4.74 3.72 -17.99
N ALA A 287 3.90 4.56 -18.59
CA ALA A 287 3.05 5.48 -17.82
C ALA A 287 2.02 4.73 -16.96
N LEU A 288 1.39 3.67 -17.47
CA LEU A 288 0.52 2.79 -16.69
C LEU A 288 1.25 2.20 -15.48
N ARG A 289 2.48 1.68 -15.70
CA ARG A 289 3.32 1.12 -14.63
C ARG A 289 3.75 2.16 -13.60
N ALA A 290 3.87 3.43 -13.99
CA ALA A 290 4.27 4.53 -13.12
C ALA A 290 3.09 5.25 -12.42
N ALA A 291 1.85 4.98 -12.85
CA ALA A 291 0.65 5.67 -12.38
C ALA A 291 0.30 5.38 -10.91
N ALA A 292 0.76 4.24 -10.38
CA ALA A 292 0.68 3.90 -8.98
C ALA A 292 2.07 3.58 -8.41
N ARG A 293 2.20 3.78 -7.10
CA ARG A 293 3.36 3.33 -6.32
C ARG A 293 2.84 2.50 -5.14
N PRO A 294 2.32 1.29 -5.38
CA PRO A 294 1.74 0.49 -4.30
C PRO A 294 2.81 0.08 -3.27
N VAL A 295 2.37 -0.19 -2.04
CA VAL A 295 3.24 -0.70 -0.96
C VAL A 295 3.88 -2.05 -1.35
N GLN A 296 3.17 -2.85 -2.16
CA GLN A 296 3.60 -4.16 -2.64
C GLN A 296 3.16 -4.36 -4.10
N GLY A 297 4.02 -4.95 -4.94
CA GLY A 297 3.73 -5.26 -6.34
C GLY A 297 4.23 -4.23 -7.35
N ASP A 298 3.93 -4.44 -8.63
CA ASP A 298 4.14 -3.46 -9.70
C ASP A 298 2.94 -2.53 -9.84
N GLY A 299 3.11 -1.40 -10.55
CA GLY A 299 2.02 -0.43 -10.74
C GLY A 299 0.79 -1.03 -11.42
N LEU A 300 0.94 -2.04 -12.28
CA LEU A 300 -0.17 -2.70 -12.99
C LEU A 300 -1.03 -3.56 -12.06
N SER A 301 -0.42 -4.19 -11.06
CA SER A 301 -1.12 -4.89 -9.99
C SER A 301 -2.05 -3.96 -9.22
N ALA A 302 -1.69 -2.68 -9.11
CA ALA A 302 -2.51 -1.65 -8.49
C ALA A 302 -3.56 -1.08 -9.44
N VAL A 303 -3.14 -0.45 -10.55
CA VAL A 303 -4.05 0.30 -11.45
C VAL A 303 -4.87 -0.57 -12.38
N GLY A 304 -4.41 -1.79 -12.66
CA GLY A 304 -5.04 -2.72 -13.58
C GLY A 304 -4.54 -2.62 -15.02
N TYR A 305 -5.29 -3.27 -15.91
CA TYR A 305 -5.01 -3.41 -17.33
C TYR A 305 -6.02 -2.65 -18.19
N PRO A 306 -5.60 -2.12 -19.35
CA PRO A 306 -6.52 -1.59 -20.36
C PRO A 306 -7.57 -2.61 -20.80
N VAL A 307 -8.80 -2.15 -20.98
CA VAL A 307 -9.91 -3.00 -21.43
C VAL A 307 -10.37 -2.59 -22.82
N ALA A 308 -10.42 -3.56 -23.74
CA ALA A 308 -10.99 -3.36 -25.08
C ALA A 308 -12.52 -3.32 -25.04
N THR A 309 -13.13 -2.70 -26.04
CA THR A 309 -14.53 -2.99 -26.40
C THR A 309 -14.62 -4.35 -27.10
N PRO A 310 -15.74 -5.08 -27.04
CA PRO A 310 -15.82 -6.49 -27.47
C PRO A 310 -15.49 -6.71 -28.96
N ASP A 311 -15.63 -5.68 -29.78
CA ASP A 311 -15.72 -5.81 -31.23
C ASP A 311 -14.36 -5.74 -31.95
N ARG A 312 -13.30 -5.23 -31.29
CA ARG A 312 -12.00 -5.02 -31.93
C ARG A 312 -10.84 -4.90 -30.95
N THR A 313 -9.66 -5.32 -31.39
CA THR A 313 -8.40 -5.01 -30.72
C THR A 313 -8.22 -3.49 -30.61
N LEU A 314 -8.18 -3.00 -29.36
CA LEU A 314 -7.99 -1.58 -29.06
C LEU A 314 -6.51 -1.22 -29.21
N LEU A 315 -6.25 -0.06 -29.80
CA LEU A 315 -4.92 0.53 -29.96
C LEU A 315 -4.83 1.76 -29.07
N ILE A 316 -3.81 1.79 -28.22
CA ILE A 316 -3.54 2.89 -27.30
C ILE A 316 -2.18 3.47 -27.65
N ASP A 317 -2.18 4.72 -28.09
CA ASP A 317 -0.99 5.45 -28.52
C ASP A 317 -0.76 6.72 -27.67
N PRO A 318 0.36 7.44 -27.86
CA PRO A 318 0.65 8.68 -27.14
C PRO A 318 -0.29 9.86 -27.42
N SER A 319 -1.31 9.74 -28.27
CA SER A 319 -2.38 10.73 -28.41
C SER A 319 -3.59 10.44 -27.52
N THR A 320 -3.67 9.22 -26.97
CA THR A 320 -4.77 8.80 -26.09
C THR A 320 -4.77 9.65 -24.81
N THR A 321 -5.93 10.16 -24.40
CA THR A 321 -6.08 11.01 -23.20
C THR A 321 -6.79 10.31 -22.06
N ARG A 322 -7.48 9.19 -22.33
CA ARG A 322 -8.19 8.38 -21.35
C ARG A 322 -8.10 6.89 -21.69
N ILE A 323 -7.79 6.07 -20.69
CA ILE A 323 -7.65 4.62 -20.81
C ILE A 323 -8.46 3.98 -19.68
N GLU A 324 -9.51 3.23 -20.01
CA GLU A 324 -10.29 2.47 -19.01
C GLU A 324 -9.50 1.26 -18.51
N LEU A 325 -9.48 1.06 -17.19
CA LEU A 325 -8.67 0.05 -16.51
C LEU A 325 -9.51 -0.85 -15.59
N THR A 326 -9.14 -2.12 -15.50
CA THR A 326 -9.71 -3.07 -14.54
C THR A 326 -8.73 -4.17 -14.12
N GLY A 327 -9.12 -5.02 -13.18
CA GLY A 327 -8.33 -6.16 -12.71
C GLY A 327 -7.23 -5.81 -11.70
N GLY A 328 -6.95 -4.53 -11.46
CA GLY A 328 -6.02 -4.08 -10.42
C GLY A 328 -6.67 -4.06 -9.03
N SER A 329 -5.84 -4.02 -7.98
CA SER A 329 -6.30 -3.94 -6.59
C SER A 329 -7.04 -2.64 -6.27
N TYR A 330 -6.85 -1.58 -7.05
CA TYR A 330 -7.59 -0.32 -6.94
C TYR A 330 -9.02 -0.42 -7.48
N GLY A 331 -9.40 -1.55 -8.09
CA GLY A 331 -10.70 -1.76 -8.70
C GLY A 331 -10.80 -1.13 -10.09
N ARG A 332 -12.01 -0.72 -10.48
CA ARG A 332 -12.27 -0.09 -11.78
C ARG A 332 -11.83 1.37 -11.74
N GLY A 333 -11.11 1.80 -12.77
CA GLY A 333 -10.64 3.16 -12.88
C GLY A 333 -10.31 3.53 -14.32
N ALA A 334 -9.74 4.70 -14.51
CA ALA A 334 -9.17 5.12 -15.76
C ALA A 334 -7.87 5.88 -15.53
N LEU A 335 -6.94 5.72 -16.47
CA LEU A 335 -5.82 6.63 -16.59
C LEU A 335 -6.23 7.81 -17.46
N THR A 336 -6.17 9.02 -16.93
CA THR A 336 -6.52 10.27 -17.63
C THR A 336 -5.31 11.19 -17.71
N ARG A 337 -5.28 12.03 -18.74
CA ARG A 337 -4.38 13.19 -18.79
C ARG A 337 -5.01 14.31 -19.59
N ALA A 338 -4.80 15.55 -19.16
CA ALA A 338 -4.93 16.70 -20.04
C ALA A 338 -3.81 16.69 -21.09
N SER A 339 -4.00 17.35 -22.22
CA SER A 339 -2.98 17.46 -23.28
C SER A 339 -1.67 18.02 -22.72
N GLY A 340 -0.59 17.23 -22.75
CA GLY A 340 0.72 17.61 -22.21
C GLY A 340 0.88 17.47 -20.69
N ALA A 341 -0.16 17.03 -19.97
CA ALA A 341 -0.10 16.75 -18.54
C ALA A 341 0.38 15.32 -18.26
N LYS A 342 0.75 15.07 -17.00
CA LYS A 342 1.08 13.73 -16.52
C LYS A 342 -0.18 12.87 -16.49
N TRP A 343 0.02 11.57 -16.68
CA TRP A 343 -1.04 10.59 -16.48
C TRP A 343 -1.41 10.50 -15.00
N GLN A 344 -2.71 10.43 -14.74
CA GLN A 344 -3.30 10.31 -13.42
C GLN A 344 -4.29 9.16 -13.42
N TRP A 345 -4.28 8.38 -12.35
CA TRP A 345 -5.31 7.38 -12.16
C TRP A 345 -6.50 7.98 -11.43
N GLU A 346 -7.69 7.73 -11.95
CA GLU A 346 -8.98 8.15 -11.40
C GLU A 346 -9.87 6.92 -11.19
N PRO A 347 -10.49 6.74 -10.01
CA PRO A 347 -11.43 5.65 -9.81
C PRO A 347 -12.73 5.90 -10.60
N VAL A 348 -13.36 4.83 -11.04
CA VAL A 348 -14.78 4.86 -11.40
C VAL A 348 -15.58 4.91 -10.09
N PRO A 349 -16.53 5.84 -9.93
CA PRO A 349 -17.32 5.94 -8.71
C PRO A 349 -17.95 4.61 -8.29
N ALA A 350 -17.81 4.26 -7.01
CA ALA A 350 -18.38 3.04 -6.43
C ALA A 350 -18.80 3.27 -4.98
N PHE A 351 -19.87 2.59 -4.56
CA PHE A 351 -20.43 2.66 -3.21
C PHE A 351 -20.11 1.40 -2.40
N SER A 352 -19.92 1.58 -1.10
CA SER A 352 -19.65 0.48 -0.16
C SER A 352 -20.14 0.84 1.24
N MET A 353 -20.58 -0.16 1.99
CA MET A 353 -20.94 -0.03 3.41
C MET A 353 -19.72 -0.20 4.34
N THR A 354 -18.55 -0.51 3.79
CA THR A 354 -17.31 -0.66 4.55
C THR A 354 -16.79 0.70 4.99
N MET A 355 -16.76 0.93 6.29
CA MET A 355 -16.27 2.18 6.89
C MET A 355 -14.75 2.12 7.14
N SER A 356 -14.08 3.25 6.93
CA SER A 356 -12.64 3.36 7.21
C SER A 356 -12.37 3.47 8.72
N ARG A 357 -11.11 3.27 9.14
CA ARG A 357 -10.71 3.58 10.53
C ARG A 357 -10.95 5.06 10.89
N ALA A 358 -10.80 5.94 9.91
CA ALA A 358 -10.99 7.38 10.05
C ALA A 358 -12.45 7.80 10.29
N ALA A 359 -13.43 6.91 10.04
CA ALA A 359 -14.85 7.12 10.28
C ALA A 359 -15.20 7.73 11.65
N ARG A 360 -14.43 7.32 12.67
CA ARG A 360 -14.66 7.71 14.07
C ARG A 360 -13.74 8.84 14.54
N ASN A 361 -12.88 9.37 13.66
CA ASN A 361 -12.00 10.47 14.02
C ASN A 361 -12.82 11.70 14.44
N TRP A 362 -12.36 12.37 15.50
CA TRP A 362 -12.96 13.60 16.02
C TRP A 362 -14.41 13.48 16.50
N THR A 363 -14.87 12.27 16.83
CA THR A 363 -16.24 12.06 17.31
C THR A 363 -16.38 12.14 18.84
N ALA A 364 -15.28 12.13 19.59
CA ALA A 364 -15.23 12.04 21.05
C ALA A 364 -15.59 13.36 21.80
N ASN A 365 -16.29 14.29 21.14
CA ASN A 365 -16.68 15.57 21.77
C ASN A 365 -17.68 15.32 22.92
N SER A 366 -17.52 16.07 24.00
CA SER A 366 -18.44 16.08 25.14
C SER A 366 -18.85 17.52 25.47
N PRO A 367 -20.16 17.84 25.53
CA PRO A 367 -21.29 16.97 25.15
C PRO A 367 -21.27 16.65 23.64
N ALA A 368 -21.88 15.52 23.26
CA ALA A 368 -22.01 15.17 21.85
C ALA A 368 -23.10 16.03 21.17
N PRO A 369 -23.03 16.29 19.87
CA PRO A 369 -24.11 17.00 19.17
C PRO A 369 -25.37 16.13 19.08
N ALA A 370 -26.56 16.73 19.03
CA ALA A 370 -27.78 15.97 18.79
C ALA A 370 -27.86 15.34 17.39
N LEU A 371 -27.36 16.02 16.35
CA LEU A 371 -27.22 15.50 14.99
C LEU A 371 -25.85 15.86 14.42
N ARG A 372 -25.22 14.92 13.71
CA ARG A 372 -23.99 15.13 12.95
C ARG A 372 -24.19 14.66 11.51
N ILE A 373 -23.89 15.54 10.55
CA ILE A 373 -23.84 15.24 9.11
C ILE A 373 -22.42 15.55 8.65
N ARG A 374 -21.69 14.56 8.14
CA ARG A 374 -20.26 14.72 7.84
C ARG A 374 -19.81 13.99 6.58
N ALA A 375 -18.75 14.51 5.99
CA ALA A 375 -17.95 13.85 4.98
C ALA A 375 -16.52 13.68 5.50
N VAL A 376 -16.01 12.44 5.50
CA VAL A 376 -14.62 12.12 5.90
C VAL A 376 -13.89 11.60 4.68
N ALA A 377 -12.89 12.33 4.19
CA ALA A 377 -12.09 11.86 3.07
C ALA A 377 -10.79 11.20 3.54
N ASN A 378 -10.47 10.08 2.92
CA ASN A 378 -9.20 9.38 3.07
C ASN A 378 -8.40 9.55 1.78
N LEU A 379 -7.24 10.20 1.90
CA LEU A 379 -6.35 10.57 0.80
C LEU A 379 -5.02 9.82 0.94
N PRO A 380 -4.94 8.58 0.42
CA PRO A 380 -3.76 7.72 0.52
C PRO A 380 -2.71 8.12 -0.53
N TRP A 381 -1.99 9.23 -0.31
CA TRP A 381 -0.89 9.63 -1.19
C TRP A 381 0.31 8.70 -1.04
N ALA A 382 0.97 8.35 -2.14
CA ALA A 382 2.12 7.45 -2.12
C ALA A 382 3.39 8.07 -1.52
N ASP A 383 3.56 9.40 -1.64
CA ASP A 383 4.64 10.14 -0.99
C ASP A 383 4.08 11.15 -0.01
N THR A 384 4.26 10.83 1.27
CA THR A 384 3.84 11.64 2.41
C THR A 384 5.03 12.24 3.16
N SER A 385 6.25 12.03 2.65
CA SER A 385 7.45 12.57 3.26
C SER A 385 7.46 14.10 3.17
N GLY A 386 7.71 14.76 4.30
CA GLY A 386 7.79 16.22 4.36
C GLY A 386 6.45 16.97 4.26
N LEU A 387 5.31 16.28 4.26
CA LEU A 387 4.00 16.96 4.35
C LEU A 387 3.92 17.78 5.63
N THR A 388 3.51 19.03 5.51
CA THR A 388 3.36 19.96 6.63
C THR A 388 2.31 21.01 6.33
N ILE A 389 1.51 21.35 7.34
CA ILE A 389 0.58 22.48 7.27
C ILE A 389 1.38 23.74 7.64
N SER A 390 1.82 24.48 6.62
CA SER A 390 2.58 25.72 6.82
C SER A 390 1.69 26.85 7.34
N LEU A 391 2.30 27.85 7.98
CA LEU A 391 1.58 29.04 8.45
C LEU A 391 0.86 29.77 7.30
N GLN A 392 1.52 29.90 6.14
CA GLN A 392 0.93 30.56 4.97
C GLN A 392 -0.27 29.79 4.43
N ARG A 393 -0.17 28.46 4.29
CA ARG A 393 -1.29 27.62 3.83
C ARG A 393 -2.46 27.66 4.81
N ARG A 394 -2.16 27.69 6.12
CA ARG A 394 -3.15 27.86 7.18
C ARG A 394 -3.90 29.19 7.07
N GLN A 395 -3.18 30.29 6.86
CA GLN A 395 -3.79 31.62 6.66
C GLN A 395 -4.71 31.66 5.42
N ARG A 396 -4.26 31.10 4.30
CA ARG A 396 -5.12 31.00 3.10
C ARG A 396 -6.39 30.19 3.33
N LEU A 397 -6.29 29.09 4.10
CA LEU A 397 -7.46 28.31 4.48
C LEU A 397 -8.41 29.14 5.35
N GLU A 398 -7.89 29.83 6.37
CA GLU A 398 -8.67 30.72 7.25
C GLU A 398 -9.43 31.80 6.45
N GLU A 399 -8.80 32.38 5.42
CA GLU A 399 -9.41 33.37 4.53
C GLU A 399 -10.49 32.76 3.61
N SER A 400 -10.35 31.48 3.24
CA SER A 400 -11.26 30.80 2.32
C SER A 400 -12.50 30.21 3.00
N LEU A 401 -12.40 29.84 4.29
CA LEU A 401 -13.48 29.18 5.03
C LEU A 401 -14.81 29.94 5.06
N PRO A 402 -14.84 31.28 5.26
CA PRO A 402 -16.09 32.05 5.24
C PRO A 402 -16.84 31.98 3.90
N ALA A 403 -16.13 31.77 2.79
CA ALA A 403 -16.72 31.67 1.44
C ALA A 403 -16.93 30.21 0.98
N SER A 404 -16.68 29.23 1.86
CA SER A 404 -16.82 27.81 1.51
C SER A 404 -18.29 27.39 1.34
N PRO A 405 -18.58 26.35 0.54
CA PRO A 405 -19.93 25.78 0.45
C PRO A 405 -20.48 25.33 1.81
N LEU A 406 -19.62 24.86 2.71
CA LEU A 406 -20.03 24.48 4.07
C LEU A 406 -20.52 25.67 4.89
N ALA A 407 -19.85 26.82 4.79
CA ALA A 407 -20.31 28.06 5.41
C ALA A 407 -21.65 28.52 4.80
N ALA A 408 -21.81 28.40 3.48
CA ALA A 408 -23.06 28.73 2.81
C ALA A 408 -24.24 27.89 3.31
N VAL A 409 -24.06 26.57 3.46
CA VAL A 409 -25.12 25.69 3.99
C VAL A 409 -25.45 26.03 5.45
N ALA A 410 -24.45 26.32 6.29
CA ALA A 410 -24.69 26.71 7.69
C ALA A 410 -25.55 27.98 7.82
N VAL A 411 -25.42 28.93 6.89
CA VAL A 411 -26.30 30.12 6.80
C VAL A 411 -27.66 29.79 6.18
N LEU A 412 -27.69 28.91 5.18
CA LEU A 412 -28.89 28.56 4.41
C LEU A 412 -29.96 27.88 5.27
N LEU A 413 -29.58 26.93 6.13
CA LEU A 413 -30.51 26.17 6.96
C LEU A 413 -31.42 27.05 7.85
N PRO A 414 -30.90 27.99 8.65
CA PRO A 414 -31.74 28.91 9.41
C PRO A 414 -32.45 29.93 8.50
N THR A 415 -31.81 30.38 7.41
CA THR A 415 -32.41 31.36 6.48
C THR A 415 -33.67 30.82 5.79
N ARG A 416 -33.69 29.54 5.40
CA ARG A 416 -34.87 28.85 4.85
C ARG A 416 -36.06 28.83 5.81
N ARG A 417 -35.81 29.07 7.10
CA ARG A 417 -36.80 29.11 8.17
C ARG A 417 -37.05 30.53 8.67
N ASN A 418 -36.78 31.53 7.83
CA ASN A 418 -36.99 32.95 8.08
C ASN A 418 -36.14 33.56 9.21
N VAL A 419 -35.05 32.91 9.60
CA VAL A 419 -34.04 33.53 10.46
C VAL A 419 -33.16 34.44 9.61
N PRO A 420 -32.88 35.70 10.01
CA PRO A 420 -31.94 36.55 9.29
C PRO A 420 -30.57 35.85 9.11
N PRO A 421 -29.91 36.01 7.94
CA PRO A 421 -28.69 35.28 7.66
C PRO A 421 -27.60 35.59 8.71
N PRO A 422 -27.14 34.60 9.48
CA PRO A 422 -26.17 34.83 10.54
C PRO A 422 -24.79 35.15 9.98
N THR A 423 -24.06 36.05 10.65
CA THR A 423 -22.65 36.29 10.36
C THR A 423 -21.81 35.16 10.95
N LEU A 424 -21.07 34.44 10.09
CA LEU A 424 -20.18 33.37 10.52
C LEU A 424 -18.79 33.93 10.85
N THR A 425 -18.30 33.60 12.04
CA THR A 425 -16.90 33.84 12.43
C THR A 425 -16.21 32.50 12.61
N TRP A 426 -15.22 32.21 11.78
CA TRP A 426 -14.41 31.00 11.87
C TRP A 426 -13.29 31.21 12.88
N GLN A 427 -13.12 30.25 13.78
CA GLN A 427 -12.08 30.25 14.80
C GLN A 427 -11.45 28.86 14.91
N ARG A 428 -10.32 28.75 15.60
CA ARG A 428 -9.71 27.44 15.86
C ARG A 428 -10.71 26.57 16.63
N GLY A 429 -10.93 25.37 16.10
CA GLY A 429 -11.85 24.41 16.70
C GLY A 429 -11.26 23.68 17.90
N PRO A 430 -12.02 22.76 18.50
CA PRO A 430 -11.64 22.05 19.73
C PRO A 430 -10.51 21.03 19.50
N ASN A 431 -10.22 20.66 18.26
CA ASN A 431 -9.21 19.65 17.93
C ASN A 431 -7.80 20.27 17.75
N PRO A 432 -6.72 19.45 17.87
CA PRO A 432 -5.35 19.96 17.81
C PRO A 432 -5.03 20.74 16.53
N ASN A 433 -4.36 21.88 16.71
CA ASN A 433 -3.86 22.72 15.62
C ASN A 433 -2.32 22.74 15.66
N ALA A 434 -1.69 21.88 14.87
CA ALA A 434 -0.24 21.65 14.84
C ALA A 434 0.29 21.60 13.38
N ARG A 435 1.57 21.25 13.21
CA ARG A 435 2.16 21.04 11.86
C ARG A 435 1.51 19.87 11.11
N GLY A 436 1.05 18.86 11.84
CA GLY A 436 0.40 17.67 11.31
C GLY A 436 -1.12 17.64 11.44
N SER A 437 -1.75 18.70 11.95
CA SER A 437 -3.21 18.74 12.11
C SER A 437 -3.78 20.16 12.12
N LEU A 438 -5.03 20.31 11.71
CA LEU A 438 -5.78 21.56 11.87
C LEU A 438 -7.23 21.29 12.21
N SER A 439 -7.86 22.27 12.85
CA SER A 439 -9.30 22.28 13.12
C SER A 439 -9.80 23.71 13.22
N TYR A 440 -10.88 24.00 12.50
CA TYR A 440 -11.57 25.28 12.50
C TYR A 440 -13.07 25.05 12.56
N SER A 441 -13.76 25.89 13.33
CA SER A 441 -15.20 25.80 13.50
C SER A 441 -15.83 27.18 13.52
N THR A 442 -17.09 27.25 13.11
CA THR A 442 -17.97 28.38 13.35
C THR A 442 -19.28 27.88 13.94
N THR A 443 -19.86 28.62 14.88
CA THR A 443 -21.05 28.22 15.63
C THR A 443 -22.07 29.35 15.61
N ILE A 444 -23.30 29.02 15.23
CA ILE A 444 -24.47 29.87 15.37
C ILE A 444 -25.07 29.59 16.76
N THR A 445 -25.50 30.64 17.44
CA THR A 445 -26.09 30.56 18.78
C THR A 445 -27.51 31.11 18.78
N ALA A 446 -28.35 30.53 19.64
CA ALA A 446 -29.67 31.07 19.94
C ALA A 446 -29.53 32.40 20.72
N PRO A 447 -30.60 33.21 20.84
CA PRO A 447 -30.55 34.48 21.57
C PRO A 447 -30.08 34.36 23.03
N ASP A 448 -30.25 33.19 23.65
CA ASP A 448 -29.82 32.88 25.02
C ASP A 448 -28.36 32.39 25.12
N GLY A 449 -27.65 32.30 23.99
CA GLY A 449 -26.25 31.87 23.90
C GLY A 449 -26.03 30.36 23.78
N ARG A 450 -27.08 29.52 23.79
CA ARG A 450 -26.93 28.09 23.53
C ARG A 450 -26.54 27.84 22.08
N LYS A 451 -25.71 26.82 21.84
CA LYS A 451 -25.23 26.47 20.50
C LYS A 451 -26.34 25.78 19.72
N THR A 452 -26.56 26.21 18.48
CA THR A 452 -27.59 25.61 17.61
C THR A 452 -26.95 24.79 16.51
N VAL A 453 -26.23 25.47 15.61
CA VAL A 453 -25.55 24.86 14.47
C VAL A 453 -24.06 25.12 14.58
N THR A 454 -23.24 24.08 14.43
CA THR A 454 -21.78 24.23 14.29
C THR A 454 -21.34 23.63 12.97
N ALA A 455 -20.61 24.39 12.15
CA ALA A 455 -19.83 23.85 11.05
C ALA A 455 -18.37 23.71 11.49
N GLU A 456 -17.74 22.58 11.20
CA GLU A 456 -16.35 22.32 11.54
C GLU A 456 -15.62 21.62 10.40
N VAL A 457 -14.36 22.01 10.19
CA VAL A 457 -13.42 21.34 9.31
C VAL A 457 -12.21 20.87 10.11
N MET A 458 -11.71 19.67 9.80
CA MET A 458 -10.60 19.02 10.48
C MET A 458 -9.71 18.31 9.47
N MET A 459 -8.41 18.29 9.73
CA MET A 459 -7.46 17.50 8.95
C MET A 459 -6.37 16.94 9.86
N ALA A 460 -5.93 15.72 9.56
CA ALA A 460 -4.73 15.11 10.09
C ALA A 460 -3.84 14.60 8.96
N LEU A 461 -2.54 14.86 9.07
CA LEU A 461 -1.52 14.27 8.21
C LEU A 461 -1.16 12.85 8.70
N PRO A 462 -0.52 12.04 7.86
CA PRO A 462 -0.05 10.71 8.25
C PRO A 462 0.75 10.71 9.55
N SER A 463 0.55 9.67 10.34
CA SER A 463 1.17 9.43 11.64
C SER A 463 1.50 7.95 11.81
N ALA A 464 2.06 7.56 12.96
CA ALA A 464 2.31 6.14 13.26
C ALA A 464 1.02 5.27 13.28
N LEU A 465 -0.15 5.89 13.43
CA LEU A 465 -1.45 5.17 13.50
C LEU A 465 -2.29 5.31 12.23
N GLU A 466 -1.96 6.24 11.34
CA GLU A 466 -2.75 6.59 10.15
C GLU A 466 -1.80 6.83 8.98
N SER A 467 -1.88 6.02 7.93
CA SER A 467 -0.96 6.11 6.78
C SER A 467 -1.36 7.17 5.77
N SER A 468 -2.58 7.69 5.86
CA SER A 468 -3.16 8.60 4.88
C SER A 468 -3.35 10.02 5.43
N VAL A 469 -3.49 10.98 4.52
CA VAL A 469 -4.07 12.28 4.88
C VAL A 469 -5.57 12.07 5.08
N VAL A 470 -6.08 12.47 6.24
CA VAL A 470 -7.51 12.37 6.56
C VAL A 470 -8.05 13.78 6.71
N THR A 471 -9.14 14.06 6.02
CA THR A 471 -9.87 15.31 6.12
C THR A 471 -11.31 15.05 6.52
N CYS A 472 -11.93 16.00 7.21
CA CYS A 472 -13.32 15.92 7.60
C CYS A 472 -13.94 17.29 7.55
N ALA A 473 -15.14 17.37 7.00
CA ALA A 473 -16.01 18.51 7.09
C ALA A 473 -17.36 18.04 7.64
N GLU A 474 -17.90 18.75 8.63
CA GLU A 474 -19.15 18.38 9.24
C GLU A 474 -20.00 19.59 9.62
N LEU A 475 -21.31 19.36 9.61
CA LEU A 475 -22.32 20.24 10.19
C LEU A 475 -23.03 19.48 11.31
N ARG A 476 -23.18 20.16 12.44
CA ARG A 476 -23.76 19.62 13.67
C ARG A 476 -24.96 20.46 14.08
N LEU A 477 -26.07 19.80 14.41
CA LEU A 477 -27.07 20.38 15.31
C LEU A 477 -26.66 20.02 16.73
N GLU A 478 -26.33 21.03 17.53
CA GLU A 478 -25.82 20.86 18.87
C GLU A 478 -26.99 20.58 19.82
N ASP A 479 -27.85 21.57 20.05
CA ASP A 479 -29.03 21.49 20.92
C ASP A 479 -30.34 21.65 20.10
N PRO A 480 -31.21 20.62 20.04
CA PRO A 480 -32.50 20.70 19.33
C PRO A 480 -33.47 21.73 19.92
N ASP A 481 -33.42 21.95 21.23
CA ASP A 481 -34.29 22.93 21.90
C ASP A 481 -33.80 24.34 21.56
N ALA A 482 -32.48 24.58 21.61
CA ALA A 482 -31.91 25.87 21.19
C ALA A 482 -32.15 26.14 19.70
N TRP A 483 -32.08 25.10 18.86
CA TRP A 483 -32.44 25.20 17.45
C TRP A 483 -33.89 25.62 17.29
N THR A 484 -34.82 24.96 17.97
CA THR A 484 -36.25 25.31 17.96
C THR A 484 -36.49 26.75 18.42
N ASP A 485 -35.86 27.16 19.52
CA ASP A 485 -35.98 28.51 20.07
C ASP A 485 -35.44 29.58 19.11
N MET A 486 -34.34 29.29 18.41
CA MET A 486 -33.77 30.19 17.40
C MET A 486 -34.70 30.37 16.21
N LEU A 487 -35.43 29.33 15.81
CA LEU A 487 -36.42 29.40 14.73
C LEU A 487 -37.69 30.17 15.11
N GLY A 488 -38.00 30.25 16.41
CA GLY A 488 -39.18 30.91 16.95
C GLY A 488 -40.51 30.29 16.49
N THR A 489 -41.62 30.98 16.77
CA THR A 489 -42.98 30.49 16.46
C THR A 489 -43.29 30.45 14.96
N GLY A 490 -42.57 31.21 14.13
CA GLY A 490 -42.70 31.22 12.67
C GLY A 490 -42.03 30.02 11.97
N GLY A 491 -41.06 29.36 12.62
CA GLY A 491 -40.37 28.17 12.11
C GLY A 491 -40.91 26.83 12.64
N ALA A 492 -41.93 26.85 13.50
CA ALA A 492 -42.48 25.67 14.18
C ALA A 492 -43.02 24.57 13.24
N LEU A 493 -43.37 24.90 12.00
CA LEU A 493 -43.87 23.93 11.01
C LEU A 493 -42.76 23.09 10.37
N ASN A 494 -41.48 23.45 10.50
CA ASN A 494 -40.39 22.74 9.82
C ASN A 494 -39.08 22.70 10.61
N VAL A 495 -39.14 22.27 11.88
CA VAL A 495 -37.97 22.18 12.77
C VAL A 495 -36.98 21.08 12.31
N ARG A 496 -37.48 20.03 11.67
CA ARG A 496 -36.65 18.93 11.15
C ARG A 496 -35.92 19.36 9.88
N LEU A 497 -34.74 18.77 9.64
CA LEU A 497 -34.04 18.91 8.37
C LEU A 497 -34.69 18.02 7.32
N THR A 498 -34.80 18.49 6.08
CA THR A 498 -35.27 17.65 4.97
C THR A 498 -34.15 16.75 4.42
N VAL A 499 -34.48 15.68 3.70
CA VAL A 499 -33.49 14.87 2.96
C VAL A 499 -32.68 15.73 1.98
N GLU A 500 -33.32 16.71 1.34
CA GLU A 500 -32.65 17.66 0.44
C GLU A 500 -31.60 18.50 1.17
N GLU A 501 -31.91 19.01 2.37
CA GLU A 501 -30.97 19.74 3.22
C GLU A 501 -29.80 18.86 3.69
N VAL A 502 -30.07 17.57 3.96
CA VAL A 502 -29.02 16.58 4.26
C VAL A 502 -28.11 16.37 3.05
N CYS A 503 -28.67 16.23 1.84
CA CYS A 503 -27.89 16.09 0.61
C CYS A 503 -27.04 17.33 0.32
N GLU A 504 -27.60 18.55 0.45
CA GLU A 504 -26.84 19.79 0.30
C GLU A 504 -25.70 19.90 1.31
N THR A 505 -25.94 19.48 2.55
CA THR A 505 -24.91 19.42 3.59
C THR A 505 -23.81 18.42 3.21
N PHE A 506 -24.17 17.23 2.70
CA PHE A 506 -23.18 16.26 2.22
C PHE A 506 -22.38 16.78 1.03
N ILE A 507 -23.01 17.44 0.05
CA ILE A 507 -22.32 18.03 -1.11
C ILE A 507 -21.30 19.07 -0.64
N ALA A 508 -21.70 19.95 0.27
CA ALA A 508 -20.84 20.99 0.82
C ALA A 508 -19.70 20.43 1.70
N ALA A 509 -19.99 19.41 2.50
CA ALA A 509 -18.99 18.73 3.31
C ALA A 509 -18.00 17.94 2.43
N TRP A 510 -18.48 17.24 1.41
CA TRP A 510 -17.66 16.52 0.44
C TRP A 510 -16.69 17.48 -0.26
N ASP A 511 -17.19 18.59 -0.79
CA ASP A 511 -16.37 19.65 -1.40
C ASP A 511 -15.26 20.14 -0.45
N ALA A 512 -15.64 20.48 0.77
CA ALA A 512 -14.69 20.98 1.75
C ALA A 512 -13.64 19.91 2.13
N ALA A 513 -14.05 18.66 2.28
CA ALA A 513 -13.17 17.55 2.65
C ALA A 513 -12.17 17.20 1.54
N LEU A 514 -12.59 17.15 0.28
CA LEU A 514 -11.74 16.70 -0.83
C LEU A 514 -11.04 17.81 -1.61
N GLU A 515 -11.58 19.03 -1.64
CA GLU A 515 -11.04 20.10 -2.47
C GLU A 515 -10.47 21.26 -1.67
N LEU A 516 -11.19 21.73 -0.64
CA LEU A 516 -10.71 22.86 0.17
C LEU A 516 -9.59 22.46 1.13
N LEU A 517 -9.81 21.42 1.94
CA LEU A 517 -8.88 21.04 3.00
C LEU A 517 -7.51 20.59 2.48
N PRO A 518 -7.38 19.77 1.41
CA PRO A 518 -6.09 19.32 0.90
C PRO A 518 -5.14 20.45 0.45
N LEU A 519 -5.67 21.60 0.06
CA LEU A 519 -4.90 22.81 -0.27
C LEU A 519 -4.09 23.35 0.93
N ALA A 520 -4.49 23.00 2.16
CA ALA A 520 -3.71 23.31 3.36
C ALA A 520 -2.33 22.62 3.38
N VAL A 521 -2.11 21.65 2.49
CA VAL A 521 -0.90 20.83 2.41
C VAL A 521 -0.21 20.94 1.05
N SER A 522 -0.96 20.85 -0.05
CA SER A 522 -0.41 20.75 -1.40
C SER A 522 -1.37 21.35 -2.43
N ASP A 523 -0.87 22.23 -3.30
CA ASP A 523 -1.68 22.84 -4.38
C ASP A 523 -1.83 21.87 -5.57
N ASP A 524 -0.88 20.94 -5.70
CA ASP A 524 -0.81 19.90 -6.71
C ASP A 524 -1.41 18.56 -6.25
N PHE A 525 -2.23 18.57 -5.19
CA PHE A 525 -2.75 17.35 -4.59
C PHE A 525 -3.52 16.43 -5.55
N PRO A 526 -4.25 16.91 -6.59
CA PRO A 526 -4.91 16.00 -7.53
C PRO A 526 -3.89 15.23 -8.38
N GLN A 527 -2.70 15.79 -8.59
CA GLN A 527 -1.61 15.25 -9.41
C GLN A 527 -0.69 14.30 -8.63
N ARG A 528 -0.94 14.09 -7.33
CA ARG A 528 -0.12 13.20 -6.52
C ARG A 528 -0.42 11.74 -6.83
N PRO A 529 0.59 10.87 -6.93
CA PRO A 529 0.37 9.43 -7.09
C PRO A 529 -0.35 8.83 -5.88
N TRP A 530 -1.26 7.91 -6.15
CA TRP A 530 -2.05 7.20 -5.13
C TRP A 530 -1.35 5.93 -4.65
N LEU A 531 -1.48 5.66 -3.35
CA LEU A 531 -1.13 4.40 -2.68
C LEU A 531 -2.32 3.42 -2.61
N ASP A 532 -3.55 3.96 -2.63
CA ASP A 532 -4.84 3.25 -2.65
C ASP A 532 -5.89 4.19 -3.29
N PRO A 533 -7.11 3.74 -3.68
CA PRO A 533 -8.12 4.66 -4.17
C PRO A 533 -8.55 5.68 -3.10
N PRO A 534 -8.69 6.98 -3.45
CA PRO A 534 -9.26 7.95 -2.55
C PRO A 534 -10.75 7.64 -2.28
N THR A 535 -11.17 7.87 -1.04
CA THR A 535 -12.55 7.60 -0.59
C THR A 535 -13.12 8.76 0.20
N VAL A 536 -14.43 8.92 0.17
CA VAL A 536 -15.21 9.82 1.02
C VAL A 536 -16.31 9.04 1.71
N GLU A 537 -16.31 9.07 3.03
CA GLU A 537 -17.39 8.51 3.83
C GLU A 537 -18.41 9.60 4.16
N LEU A 538 -19.63 9.43 3.68
CA LEU A 538 -20.77 10.25 4.04
C LEU A 538 -21.50 9.60 5.20
N ARG A 539 -21.73 10.35 6.27
CA ARG A 539 -22.38 9.83 7.47
C ARG A 539 -23.33 10.83 8.09
N ILE A 540 -24.53 10.35 8.42
CA ILE A 540 -25.50 11.05 9.25
C ILE A 540 -25.78 10.23 10.50
N CYS A 541 -25.69 10.84 11.67
CA CYS A 541 -25.99 10.16 12.91
C CYS A 541 -26.53 11.12 13.98
N THR A 542 -27.46 10.64 14.79
CA THR A 542 -27.82 11.33 16.04
C THR A 542 -26.78 11.04 17.11
N ASP A 543 -26.49 11.93 18.03
CA ASP A 543 -25.71 11.57 19.22
C ASP A 543 -26.38 12.15 20.46
N ARG A 544 -25.84 11.82 21.64
CA ARG A 544 -26.46 12.19 22.90
C ARG A 544 -25.97 13.56 23.39
N HIS A 545 -26.84 14.57 23.34
CA HIS A 545 -26.51 15.94 23.80
C HIS A 545 -26.38 16.08 25.33
N ASP A 546 -27.01 15.20 26.12
CA ASP A 546 -27.01 15.29 27.59
C ASP A 546 -26.47 14.02 28.29
N THR A 547 -25.93 14.18 29.49
CA THR A 547 -25.39 13.13 30.38
C THR A 547 -26.45 12.31 31.13
N SER A 548 -27.73 12.68 31.08
CA SER A 548 -28.83 11.92 31.72
C SER A 548 -28.91 10.47 31.21
N PRO A 549 -29.49 9.49 31.93
CA PRO A 549 -29.70 8.12 31.42
C PRO A 549 -30.95 8.02 30.50
N GLY A 550 -30.86 7.31 29.36
CA GLY A 550 -31.95 7.17 28.37
C GLY A 550 -31.47 6.70 26.97
N PRO A 551 -32.36 6.25 26.07
CA PRO A 551 -31.99 5.77 24.73
C PRO A 551 -31.58 6.91 23.78
N ARG A 552 -30.70 6.63 22.81
CA ARG A 552 -30.31 7.55 21.73
C ARG A 552 -31.54 7.92 20.89
N PRO A 553 -31.75 9.19 20.49
CA PRO A 553 -32.89 9.55 19.64
C PRO A 553 -32.75 8.94 18.24
N ALA A 554 -33.88 8.62 17.60
CA ALA A 554 -33.90 8.14 16.22
C ALA A 554 -33.67 9.30 15.24
N LEU A 555 -33.08 9.05 14.08
CA LEU A 555 -32.85 10.08 13.05
C LEU A 555 -34.14 10.82 12.65
N GLY A 556 -35.26 10.09 12.56
CA GLY A 556 -36.57 10.64 12.22
C GLY A 556 -37.08 11.76 13.14
N THR A 557 -36.50 11.93 14.34
CA THR A 557 -36.85 13.02 15.25
C THR A 557 -36.22 14.35 14.86
N LEU A 558 -35.09 14.33 14.15
CA LEU A 558 -34.34 15.53 13.72
C LEU A 558 -34.32 15.71 12.20
N VAL A 559 -34.58 14.65 11.44
CA VAL A 559 -34.62 14.65 9.98
C VAL A 559 -35.97 14.11 9.52
N ASP A 560 -36.61 14.79 8.57
CA ASP A 560 -37.78 14.28 7.88
C ASP A 560 -37.33 13.24 6.83
N LEU A 561 -37.42 11.97 7.21
CA LEU A 561 -37.06 10.83 6.37
C LEU A 561 -38.24 10.33 5.52
N SER A 562 -39.42 10.95 5.60
CA SER A 562 -40.59 10.53 4.82
C SER A 562 -40.35 10.44 3.29
N PRO A 563 -39.47 11.27 2.65
CA PRO A 563 -39.17 11.12 1.24
C PRO A 563 -38.45 9.81 0.88
N LEU A 564 -37.83 9.12 1.84
CA LEU A 564 -37.17 7.83 1.63
C LEU A 564 -38.17 6.65 1.64
N GLY A 565 -39.43 6.91 2.02
CA GLY A 565 -40.46 5.89 2.16
C GLY A 565 -40.43 5.17 3.51
N ASP A 566 -41.15 4.06 3.58
CA ASP A 566 -41.19 3.21 4.78
C ASP A 566 -39.87 2.44 4.94
N THR A 567 -39.51 2.15 6.19
CA THR A 567 -38.38 1.29 6.52
C THR A 567 -38.82 0.14 7.41
N ASP A 568 -38.21 -1.02 7.21
CA ASP A 568 -38.37 -2.17 8.09
C ASP A 568 -37.42 -2.11 9.31
N ARG A 569 -36.51 -1.14 9.35
CA ARG A 569 -35.56 -0.93 10.45
C ARG A 569 -36.02 0.22 11.33
N HIS A 570 -36.45 -0.10 12.55
CA HIS A 570 -36.82 0.90 13.55
C HIS A 570 -36.28 0.56 14.94
N PRO A 571 -35.65 1.51 15.65
CA PRO A 571 -35.25 2.88 15.21
C PRO A 571 -33.93 2.93 14.42
N VAL A 572 -33.84 3.79 13.39
CA VAL A 572 -32.57 4.12 12.71
C VAL A 572 -31.91 5.29 13.43
N HIS A 573 -30.66 5.12 13.89
CA HIS A 573 -29.89 6.16 14.59
C HIS A 573 -28.71 6.71 13.78
N GLU A 574 -28.29 5.98 12.76
CA GLU A 574 -27.21 6.38 11.88
C GLU A 574 -27.40 5.75 10.51
N MET A 575 -26.87 6.43 9.51
CA MET A 575 -26.68 5.90 8.17
C MET A 575 -25.31 6.37 7.66
N ALA A 576 -24.62 5.49 6.93
CA ALA A 576 -23.31 5.81 6.36
C ALA A 576 -23.10 5.08 5.04
N VAL A 577 -22.32 5.69 4.15
CA VAL A 577 -21.85 5.11 2.89
C VAL A 577 -20.44 5.62 2.60
N THR A 578 -19.58 4.72 2.15
CA THR A 578 -18.26 5.06 1.62
C THR A 578 -18.35 5.13 0.11
N VAL A 579 -17.88 6.23 -0.46
CA VAL A 579 -17.80 6.44 -1.90
C VAL A 579 -16.33 6.48 -2.32
N THR A 580 -15.92 5.55 -3.18
CA THR A 580 -14.65 5.65 -3.90
C THR A 580 -14.88 6.57 -5.09
N ALA A 581 -14.17 7.70 -5.19
CA ALA A 581 -14.39 8.68 -6.26
C ALA A 581 -13.13 9.54 -6.49
N PRO A 582 -12.99 10.16 -7.68
CA PRO A 582 -11.93 11.11 -7.94
C PRO A 582 -11.95 12.26 -6.92
N PRO A 583 -10.77 12.78 -6.52
CA PRO A 583 -10.70 13.83 -5.51
C PRO A 583 -11.28 15.17 -5.99
N VAL A 584 -11.26 15.41 -7.31
CA VAL A 584 -11.81 16.61 -7.92
C VAL A 584 -12.96 16.18 -8.83
N LEU A 585 -14.15 16.70 -8.55
CA LEU A 585 -15.36 16.40 -9.31
C LEU A 585 -15.99 17.70 -9.80
N ALA A 586 -16.56 17.67 -11.01
CA ALA A 586 -17.42 18.76 -11.44
C ALA A 586 -18.59 18.91 -10.45
N PRO A 587 -19.06 20.14 -10.15
CA PRO A 587 -20.11 20.37 -9.16
C PRO A 587 -21.39 19.57 -9.42
N ASP A 588 -21.81 19.46 -10.68
CA ASP A 588 -23.00 18.71 -11.07
C ASP A 588 -22.81 17.20 -10.88
N THR A 589 -21.65 16.66 -11.27
CA THR A 589 -21.30 15.25 -11.04
C THR A 589 -21.23 14.91 -9.55
N ARG A 590 -20.67 15.80 -8.71
CA ARG A 590 -20.63 15.60 -7.26
C ARG A 590 -22.04 15.60 -6.66
N ARG A 591 -22.90 16.49 -7.14
CA ARG A 591 -24.32 16.52 -6.76
C ARG A 591 -24.98 15.21 -7.12
N GLU A 592 -24.90 14.78 -8.37
CA GLU A 592 -25.48 13.51 -8.85
C GLU A 592 -25.02 12.32 -7.99
N LEU A 593 -23.71 12.16 -7.82
CA LEU A 593 -23.13 11.09 -7.00
C LEU A 593 -23.55 11.13 -5.53
N THR A 594 -23.77 12.32 -4.96
CA THR A 594 -24.22 12.44 -3.56
C THR A 594 -25.65 11.95 -3.41
N TYR A 595 -26.53 12.27 -4.36
CA TYR A 595 -27.91 11.79 -4.36
C TYR A 595 -27.97 10.28 -4.53
N ASP A 596 -27.20 9.73 -5.48
CA ASP A 596 -27.07 8.28 -5.67
C ASP A 596 -26.53 7.59 -4.42
N ALA A 597 -25.52 8.18 -3.76
CA ALA A 597 -24.96 7.64 -2.52
C ALA A 597 -25.98 7.66 -1.37
N VAL A 598 -26.81 8.71 -1.25
CA VAL A 598 -27.87 8.78 -0.24
C VAL A 598 -28.98 7.77 -0.51
N ALA A 599 -29.36 7.56 -1.78
CA ALA A 599 -30.31 6.52 -2.17
C ALA A 599 -29.78 5.12 -1.81
N TYR A 600 -28.55 4.80 -2.24
CA TYR A 600 -27.87 3.54 -1.90
C TYR A 600 -27.77 3.34 -0.38
N MET A 601 -27.38 4.38 0.35
CA MET A 601 -27.33 4.36 1.81
C MET A 601 -28.71 4.10 2.42
N ALA A 602 -29.78 4.71 1.92
CA ALA A 602 -31.13 4.52 2.43
C ALA A 602 -31.60 3.06 2.21
N GLU A 603 -31.39 2.50 1.02
CA GLU A 603 -31.73 1.12 0.69
C GLU A 603 -31.04 0.12 1.65
N GLU A 604 -29.73 0.28 1.85
CA GLU A 604 -28.94 -0.57 2.76
C GLU A 604 -29.36 -0.44 4.24
N PHE A 605 -30.04 0.65 4.60
CA PHE A 605 -30.63 0.90 5.91
C PHE A 605 -32.15 0.64 5.98
N GLY A 606 -32.71 -0.10 5.01
CA GLY A 606 -34.06 -0.65 5.07
C GLY A 606 -35.15 0.18 4.39
N TYR A 607 -34.78 1.30 3.74
CA TYR A 607 -35.71 2.11 2.96
C TYR A 607 -35.81 1.58 1.52
N LEU A 608 -36.53 0.48 1.34
CA LEU A 608 -36.55 -0.29 0.07
C LEU A 608 -37.21 0.42 -1.12
N SER A 609 -37.85 1.57 -0.88
CA SER A 609 -38.54 2.37 -1.90
C SER A 609 -37.87 3.72 -2.15
N ALA A 610 -36.67 3.94 -1.60
CA ALA A 610 -36.02 5.24 -1.62
C ALA A 610 -35.68 5.68 -3.06
N GLN A 611 -36.37 6.70 -3.54
CA GLN A 611 -35.98 7.43 -4.75
C GLN A 611 -35.63 8.86 -4.35
N VAL A 612 -34.35 9.20 -4.34
CA VAL A 612 -33.90 10.56 -4.05
C VAL A 612 -33.79 11.31 -5.39
N THR A 613 -34.88 11.93 -5.83
CA THR A 613 -34.91 12.68 -7.09
C THR A 613 -34.13 13.99 -7.02
N HIS A 614 -33.33 14.27 -8.06
CA HIS A 614 -32.81 15.62 -8.34
C HIS A 614 -33.98 16.58 -8.56
N ARG A 615 -34.02 17.69 -7.83
CA ARG A 615 -34.90 18.82 -8.17
C ARG A 615 -34.10 19.99 -8.69
#